data_AF-A0A519NLE3-F1
#
_entry.id   AF-A0A519NLE3-F1
#
_cell.length_a   1.000
_cell.length_b   1.000
_cell.length_c   1.000
_cell.angle_alpha   90.00
_cell.angle_beta   90.00
_cell.angle_gamma   90.00
#
_symmetry.space_group_name_H-M   'P 1'
#
loop_
_entity.id
_entity.type
_entity.pdbx_description
1 polymer ?
#
loop_
_entity_poly.entity_id
_entity_poly.type
_entity_poly.pdbx_seq_one_letter_code
_entity_poly.pdbx_strand_id
1 'polypeptide(L)'
;NQLQGYVATGTTVGPKEVRTGPNPIWVELETTRINTQADRDSLAARLAVLNRQLEELRGRLSRLTQIESENSTLAGNREVLSASIREFQQRETQARADNELVRAGADNVRVIERAQPPLKGKSLKIPLLAAVFLLAGFTALCVGLLRIFTRSGFVTPASAGRTLELPVLAVAPLKTR
;
A
#
# COMPACT_ATOMS: atom_id res chain seq x y z
N ASN A 1 -58.18 -35.62 111.56
CA ASN A 1 -58.56 -34.64 110.50
C ASN A 1 -57.48 -33.57 110.32
N GLN A 2 -56.27 -33.96 109.90
CA GLN A 2 -55.19 -33.01 109.56
C GLN A 2 -54.83 -33.06 108.05
N LEU A 3 -55.44 -33.96 107.29
CA LEU A 3 -55.24 -34.10 105.85
C LEU A 3 -56.19 -33.23 105.00
N GLN A 4 -57.23 -32.63 105.59
CA GLN A 4 -58.14 -31.73 104.87
C GLN A 4 -57.68 -30.27 104.86
N GLY A 5 -56.80 -29.86 105.79
CA GLY A 5 -56.24 -28.51 105.81
C GLY A 5 -55.15 -28.26 104.76
N TYR A 6 -54.51 -29.33 104.27
CA TYR A 6 -53.41 -29.25 103.31
C TYR A 6 -53.87 -29.18 101.85
N VAL A 7 -55.16 -29.36 101.58
CA VAL A 7 -55.75 -29.31 100.22
C VAL A 7 -56.41 -27.94 99.95
N ALA A 8 -56.71 -27.14 100.98
CA ALA A 8 -57.34 -25.83 100.84
C ALA A 8 -56.34 -24.68 100.58
N THR A 9 -55.05 -24.89 100.82
CA THR A 9 -53.98 -23.94 100.49
C THR A 9 -53.34 -24.35 99.17
N GLY A 10 -54.00 -24.01 98.06
CA GLY A 10 -53.57 -24.29 96.69
C GLY A 10 -52.25 -23.60 96.28
N THR A 11 -51.16 -23.96 96.95
CA THR A 11 -49.81 -23.46 96.71
C THR A 11 -48.82 -24.63 96.64
N THR A 12 -49.10 -25.58 95.75
CA THR A 12 -48.02 -26.33 95.08
C THR A 12 -47.41 -25.45 94.01
N VAL A 13 -46.62 -24.45 94.42
CA VAL A 13 -45.62 -23.83 93.55
C VAL A 13 -44.39 -24.73 93.58
N GLY A 14 -44.39 -25.76 92.73
CA GLY A 14 -43.14 -26.41 92.33
C GLY A 14 -42.18 -25.37 91.74
N PRO A 15 -40.87 -25.65 91.67
CA PRO A 15 -39.88 -24.70 91.14
C PRO A 15 -40.40 -24.19 89.80
N LYS A 16 -40.74 -22.90 89.75
CA LYS A 16 -41.24 -22.22 88.55
C LYS A 16 -40.13 -22.40 87.52
N GLU A 17 -40.38 -23.28 86.56
CA GLU A 17 -39.49 -23.56 85.45
C GLU A 17 -39.16 -22.22 84.78
N VAL A 18 -37.98 -21.68 85.09
CA VAL A 18 -37.51 -20.43 84.48
C VAL A 18 -37.16 -20.80 83.06
N ARG A 19 -38.15 -20.70 82.19
CA ARG A 19 -38.01 -20.86 80.76
C ARG A 19 -37.10 -19.72 80.30
N THR A 20 -35.80 -19.98 80.27
CA THR A 20 -34.81 -19.03 79.79
C THR A 20 -35.03 -18.97 78.28
N GLY A 21 -35.80 -17.98 77.83
CA GLY A 21 -36.05 -17.75 76.42
C GLY A 21 -34.74 -17.46 75.67
N PRO A 22 -34.75 -17.52 74.33
CA PRO A 22 -33.60 -17.13 73.52
C PRO A 22 -33.09 -15.74 73.94
N ASN A 23 -31.76 -15.54 73.95
CA ASN A 23 -31.18 -14.25 74.29
C ASN A 23 -31.64 -13.19 73.27
N PRO A 24 -32.43 -12.17 73.68
CA PRO A 24 -33.00 -11.20 72.74
C PRO A 24 -31.94 -10.38 72.00
N ILE A 25 -30.80 -10.09 72.65
CA ILE A 25 -29.68 -9.36 72.03
C ILE A 25 -29.05 -10.18 70.90
N TRP A 26 -28.93 -11.50 71.09
CA TRP A 26 -28.40 -12.37 70.04
C TRP A 26 -29.34 -12.46 68.85
N VAL A 27 -30.66 -12.57 69.09
CA VAL A 27 -31.66 -12.60 68.01
C VAL A 27 -31.67 -11.30 67.23
N GLU A 28 -31.55 -10.16 67.90
CA GLU A 28 -31.46 -8.86 67.24
C GLU A 28 -30.19 -8.76 66.39
N LEU A 29 -29.01 -9.11 66.93
CA LEU A 29 -27.75 -9.11 66.19
C LEU A 29 -27.77 -10.04 64.98
N GLU A 30 -28.35 -11.24 65.12
CA GLU A 30 -28.47 -12.19 64.01
C GLU A 30 -29.44 -11.66 62.95
N THR A 31 -30.54 -11.02 63.35
CA THR A 31 -31.47 -10.36 62.43
C THR A 31 -30.79 -9.21 61.67
N THR A 32 -30.02 -8.37 62.37
CA THR A 32 -29.23 -7.28 61.76
C THR A 32 -28.19 -7.84 60.80
N ARG A 33 -27.51 -8.93 61.16
CA ARG A 33 -26.55 -9.61 60.28
C ARG A 33 -27.22 -10.09 58.99
N ILE A 34 -28.36 -10.79 59.11
CA ILE A 34 -29.11 -11.31 57.97
C ILE A 34 -29.56 -10.17 57.06
N ASN A 35 -30.11 -9.08 57.62
CA ASN A 35 -30.53 -7.92 56.84
C ASN A 35 -29.34 -7.25 56.13
N THR A 36 -28.23 -7.04 56.83
CA THR A 36 -27.01 -6.45 56.24
C THR A 36 -26.44 -7.34 55.12
N GLN A 37 -26.48 -8.66 55.30
CA GLN A 37 -26.06 -9.61 54.27
C GLN A 37 -26.98 -9.55 53.05
N ALA A 38 -28.30 -9.49 53.25
CA ALA A 38 -29.27 -9.34 52.18
C ALA A 38 -29.07 -8.02 51.41
N ASP A 39 -28.81 -6.92 52.11
CA ASP A 39 -28.50 -5.62 51.50
C ASP A 39 -27.22 -5.67 50.67
N ARG A 40 -26.17 -6.29 51.21
CA ARG A 40 -24.90 -6.50 50.48
C ARG A 40 -25.13 -7.30 49.20
N ASP A 41 -25.88 -8.39 49.28
CA ASP A 41 -26.11 -9.28 48.14
C ASP A 41 -27.00 -8.59 47.07
N SER A 42 -27.98 -7.78 47.49
CA SER A 42 -28.78 -6.92 46.61
C SER A 42 -27.92 -5.87 45.89
N LEU A 43 -27.01 -5.20 46.60
CA LEU A 43 -26.08 -4.23 46.01
C LEU A 43 -25.11 -4.91 45.03
N ALA A 44 -24.59 -6.08 45.38
CA ALA A 44 -23.72 -6.86 44.50
C ALA A 44 -24.43 -7.26 43.20
N ALA A 45 -25.70 -7.69 43.30
CA ALA A 45 -26.51 -8.02 42.12
C ALA A 45 -26.74 -6.79 41.22
N ARG A 46 -27.04 -5.63 41.81
CA ARG A 46 -27.19 -4.36 41.06
C ARG A 46 -25.89 -3.99 40.36
N LEU A 47 -24.76 -4.04 41.06
CA LEU A 47 -23.44 -3.75 40.49
C LEU A 47 -23.13 -4.67 39.31
N ALA A 48 -23.44 -5.97 39.43
CA ALA A 48 -23.24 -6.93 38.34
C ALA A 48 -24.09 -6.61 37.09
N VAL A 49 -25.30 -6.06 37.26
CA VAL A 49 -26.14 -5.59 36.16
C VAL A 49 -25.55 -4.33 35.52
N LEU A 50 -25.15 -3.34 36.33
CA LEU A 50 -24.53 -2.10 35.83
C LEU A 50 -23.24 -2.39 35.05
N ASN A 51 -22.41 -3.31 35.53
CA ASN A 51 -21.20 -3.70 34.82
C ASN A 51 -21.52 -4.34 33.46
N ARG A 52 -22.55 -5.18 33.37
CA ARG A 52 -23.01 -5.74 32.09
C ARG A 52 -23.49 -4.64 31.13
N GLN A 53 -24.27 -3.68 31.62
CA GLN A 53 -24.72 -2.54 30.82
C GLN A 53 -23.55 -1.66 30.35
N LEU A 54 -22.54 -1.46 31.20
CA LEU A 54 -21.35 -0.70 30.86
C LEU A 54 -20.55 -1.37 29.75
N GLU A 55 -20.33 -2.69 29.83
CA GLU A 55 -19.65 -3.45 28.79
C GLU A 55 -20.45 -3.44 27.47
N GLU A 56 -21.77 -3.55 27.54
CA GLU A 56 -22.62 -3.43 26.35
C GLU A 56 -22.50 -2.04 25.70
N LEU A 57 -22.54 -0.96 26.50
CA LEU A 57 -22.38 0.40 25.99
C LEU A 57 -21.00 0.64 25.40
N ARG A 58 -19.93 0.10 26.01
CA ARG A 58 -18.57 0.14 25.46
C ARG A 58 -18.49 -0.57 24.12
N GLY A 59 -19.11 -1.76 24.01
CA GLY A 59 -19.21 -2.48 22.75
C GLY A 59 -19.96 -1.70 21.66
N ARG A 60 -21.08 -1.06 22.02
CA ARG A 60 -21.85 -0.20 21.10
C ARG A 60 -21.04 1.02 20.65
N LEU A 61 -20.31 1.66 21.56
CA LEU A 61 -19.45 2.81 21.23
C LEU A 61 -18.32 2.41 20.29
N SER A 62 -17.64 1.30 20.57
CA SER A 62 -16.61 0.75 19.66
C SER A 62 -17.16 0.48 18.26
N ARG A 63 -18.37 -0.09 18.17
CA ARG A 63 -19.03 -0.33 16.88
C ARG A 63 -19.38 0.97 16.17
N LEU A 64 -19.85 1.99 16.89
CA LEU A 64 -20.15 3.29 16.31
C LEU A 64 -18.91 3.96 15.73
N THR A 65 -17.79 3.94 16.46
CA THR A 65 -16.50 4.48 15.96
C THR A 65 -16.02 3.75 14.71
N GLN A 66 -16.20 2.43 14.64
CA GLN A 66 -15.89 1.66 13.43
C GLN A 66 -16.77 2.09 12.24
N ILE A 67 -18.09 2.17 12.45
CA ILE A 67 -19.05 2.59 11.41
C ILE A 67 -18.75 4.02 10.94
N GLU A 68 -18.38 4.92 11.84
CA GLU A 68 -18.02 6.30 11.50
C GLU A 68 -16.78 6.35 10.60
N SER A 69 -15.75 5.55 10.91
CA SER A 69 -14.55 5.42 10.07
C SER A 69 -14.87 4.83 8.69
N GLU A 70 -15.69 3.78 8.64
CA GLU A 70 -16.13 3.17 7.38
C GLU A 70 -16.93 4.16 6.54
N ASN A 71 -17.86 4.90 7.16
CA ASN A 71 -18.66 5.91 6.48
C ASN A 71 -17.78 7.06 5.94
N SER A 72 -16.80 7.53 6.70
CA SER A 72 -15.84 8.54 6.24
C SER A 72 -15.08 8.06 4.99
N THR A 73 -14.63 6.80 5.01
CA THR A 73 -13.94 6.17 3.87
C THR A 73 -14.85 6.06 2.64
N LEU A 74 -16.08 5.59 2.82
CA LEU A 74 -17.06 5.46 1.74
C LEU A 74 -17.48 6.82 1.17
N ALA A 75 -17.64 7.83 2.01
CA ALA A 75 -17.92 9.19 1.58
C ALA A 75 -16.76 9.78 0.75
N GLY A 76 -15.52 9.56 1.18
CA GLY A 76 -14.33 9.94 0.41
C GLY A 76 -14.27 9.24 -0.96
N ASN A 77 -14.50 7.93 -1.00
CA ASN A 77 -14.53 7.16 -2.25
C ASN A 77 -15.63 7.67 -3.20
N ARG A 78 -16.81 8.00 -2.65
CA ARG A 78 -17.92 8.57 -3.42
C ARG A 78 -17.55 9.92 -4.02
N GLU A 79 -16.86 10.78 -3.27
CA GLU A 79 -16.44 12.08 -3.76
C GLU A 79 -15.42 11.96 -4.89
N VAL A 80 -14.41 11.09 -4.74
CA VAL A 80 -13.42 10.80 -5.79
C VAL A 80 -14.09 10.26 -7.06
N LEU A 81 -15.03 9.32 -6.91
CA LEU A 81 -15.75 8.76 -8.05
C LEU A 81 -16.63 9.80 -8.74
N SER A 82 -17.33 10.64 -7.96
CA SER A 82 -18.14 11.75 -8.48
C SER A 82 -17.28 12.76 -9.25
N ALA A 83 -16.12 13.14 -8.71
CA ALA A 83 -15.18 14.04 -9.36
C ALA A 83 -14.65 13.44 -10.68
N SER A 84 -14.27 12.16 -10.67
CA SER A 84 -13.82 11.43 -11.86
C SER A 84 -14.90 11.42 -12.94
N ILE A 85 -16.16 11.12 -12.59
CA ILE A 85 -17.28 11.13 -13.55
C ILE A 85 -17.46 12.52 -14.17
N ARG A 86 -17.42 13.60 -13.37
CA ARG A 86 -17.52 14.98 -13.89
C ARG A 86 -16.37 15.30 -14.84
N GLU A 87 -15.16 14.90 -14.49
CA GLU A 87 -13.99 15.08 -15.35
C GLU A 87 -14.12 14.33 -16.69
N PHE A 88 -14.60 13.08 -16.66
CA PHE A 88 -14.87 12.32 -17.89
C PHE A 88 -15.92 13.00 -18.76
N GLN A 89 -17.01 13.50 -18.17
CA GLN A 89 -18.04 14.23 -18.89
C GLN A 89 -17.48 15.53 -19.52
N GLN A 90 -16.63 16.27 -18.79
CA GLN A 90 -15.99 17.47 -19.31
C GLN A 90 -15.02 17.16 -20.46
N ARG A 91 -14.23 16.08 -20.34
CA ARG A 91 -13.32 15.64 -21.42
C ARG A 91 -14.10 15.20 -22.65
N GLU A 92 -15.24 14.54 -22.47
CA GLU A 92 -16.11 14.14 -23.59
C GLU A 92 -16.70 15.36 -24.31
N THR A 93 -17.22 16.34 -23.57
CA THR A 93 -17.75 17.57 -24.19
C THR A 93 -16.67 18.36 -24.90
N GLN A 94 -15.47 18.45 -24.32
CA GLN A 94 -14.32 19.08 -24.98
C GLN A 94 -13.90 18.32 -26.24
N ALA A 95 -13.78 16.99 -26.18
CA ALA A 95 -13.44 16.19 -27.36
C ALA A 95 -14.50 16.29 -28.47
N ARG A 96 -15.78 16.39 -28.12
CA ARG A 96 -16.86 16.64 -29.11
C ARG A 96 -16.71 18.02 -29.74
N ALA A 97 -16.49 19.07 -28.94
CA ALA A 97 -16.26 20.42 -29.44
C ALA A 97 -15.02 20.48 -30.35
N ASP A 98 -13.91 19.85 -29.98
CA ASP A 98 -12.69 19.79 -30.79
C ASP A 98 -12.94 19.07 -32.12
N ASN A 99 -13.66 17.95 -32.11
CA ASN A 99 -14.02 17.24 -33.34
C ASN A 99 -14.99 18.05 -34.23
N GLU A 100 -15.94 18.78 -33.65
CA GLU A 100 -16.82 19.69 -34.38
C GLU A 100 -16.04 20.86 -35.00
N LEU A 101 -15.08 21.45 -34.28
CA LEU A 101 -14.18 22.47 -34.79
C LEU A 101 -13.32 21.94 -35.95
N VAL A 102 -12.76 20.73 -35.82
CA VAL A 102 -12.00 20.08 -36.89
C VAL A 102 -12.88 19.82 -38.12
N ARG A 103 -14.12 19.33 -37.93
CA ARG A 103 -15.06 19.06 -39.02
C ARG A 103 -15.51 20.34 -39.72
N ALA A 104 -15.90 21.37 -38.96
CA ALA A 104 -16.28 22.68 -39.50
C ALA A 104 -15.08 23.39 -40.16
N GLY A 105 -13.88 23.22 -39.62
CA GLY A 105 -12.63 23.70 -40.22
C GLY A 105 -12.31 22.99 -41.53
N ALA A 106 -12.51 21.67 -41.60
CA ALA A 106 -12.33 20.88 -42.82
C ALA A 106 -13.24 21.34 -43.97
N ASP A 107 -14.49 21.70 -43.68
CA ASP A 107 -15.42 22.25 -44.67
C ASP A 107 -15.03 23.68 -45.13
N ASN A 108 -14.23 24.41 -44.33
CA ASN A 108 -13.69 25.73 -44.65
C ASN A 108 -12.25 25.72 -45.23
N VAL A 109 -11.64 24.55 -45.45
CA VAL A 109 -10.37 24.47 -46.18
C VAL A 109 -10.63 24.61 -47.67
N ARG A 110 -10.67 25.87 -48.15
CA ARG A 110 -10.50 26.16 -49.57
C ARG A 110 -9.03 25.91 -49.91
N VAL A 111 -8.77 24.81 -50.61
CA VAL A 111 -7.46 24.51 -51.19
C VAL A 111 -7.13 25.60 -52.22
N ILE A 112 -6.44 26.66 -51.80
CA ILE A 112 -6.02 27.77 -52.67
C ILE A 112 -4.91 27.30 -53.65
N GLU A 113 -4.23 26.20 -53.32
CA GLU A 113 -3.24 25.58 -54.18
C GLU A 113 -3.22 24.06 -53.93
N ARG A 114 -3.61 23.26 -54.93
CA ARG A 114 -3.42 21.80 -54.87
C ARG A 114 -1.92 21.55 -54.95
N ALA A 115 -1.38 20.71 -54.06
CA ALA A 115 0.00 20.24 -54.17
C ALA A 115 0.21 19.59 -55.55
N GLN A 116 0.81 20.35 -56.48
CA GLN A 116 1.18 19.84 -57.78
C GLN A 116 2.35 18.89 -57.58
N PRO A 117 2.30 17.66 -58.14
CA PRO A 117 3.46 16.78 -58.11
C PRO A 117 4.63 17.54 -58.73
N PRO A 118 5.81 17.57 -58.10
CA PRO A 118 6.94 18.35 -58.58
C PRO A 118 7.29 17.89 -60.00
N LEU A 119 7.01 18.74 -60.98
CA LEU A 119 7.32 18.54 -62.41
C LEU A 119 8.83 18.42 -62.69
N LYS A 120 9.65 18.59 -61.65
CA LYS A 120 11.11 18.44 -61.69
C LYS A 120 11.52 17.31 -60.74
N GLY A 121 11.72 16.12 -61.29
CA GLY A 121 12.37 15.03 -60.57
C GLY A 121 13.77 15.45 -60.17
N LYS A 122 14.01 15.68 -58.88
CA LYS A 122 15.36 15.96 -58.38
C LYS A 122 16.14 14.66 -58.40
N SER A 123 17.00 14.51 -59.41
CA SER A 123 17.79 13.28 -59.55
C SER A 123 18.82 13.19 -58.43
N LEU A 124 18.63 12.26 -57.50
CA LEU A 124 19.58 11.95 -56.44
C LEU A 124 20.84 11.19 -56.94
N LYS A 125 20.94 10.97 -58.25
CA LYS A 125 22.03 10.20 -58.88
C LYS A 125 23.42 10.79 -58.57
N ILE A 126 23.56 12.12 -58.64
CA ILE A 126 24.83 12.82 -58.38
C ILE A 126 25.25 12.74 -56.90
N PRO A 127 24.40 13.11 -55.91
CA PRO A 127 24.79 12.97 -54.50
C PRO A 127 25.00 11.51 -54.09
N LEU A 128 24.24 10.56 -54.67
CA LEU A 128 24.43 9.14 -54.43
C LEU A 128 25.79 8.65 -54.97
N LEU A 129 26.16 9.04 -56.19
CA LEU A 129 27.46 8.71 -56.77
C LEU A 129 28.61 9.26 -55.91
N ALA A 130 28.47 10.51 -55.44
CA ALA A 130 29.46 11.13 -54.55
C ALA A 130 29.58 10.37 -53.21
N ALA A 131 28.46 9.95 -52.61
CA ALA A 131 28.46 9.19 -51.38
C ALA A 131 29.12 7.80 -51.54
N VAL A 132 28.81 7.09 -52.64
CA VAL A 132 29.43 5.79 -52.94
C VAL A 132 30.94 5.94 -53.17
N PHE A 133 31.35 6.98 -53.89
CA PHE A 133 32.77 7.23 -54.14
C PHE A 133 33.54 7.58 -52.86
N LEU A 134 32.97 8.43 -52.00
CA LEU A 134 33.55 8.77 -50.70
C LEU A 134 33.69 7.53 -49.80
N LEU A 135 32.65 6.70 -49.75
CA LEU A 135 32.64 5.50 -48.92
C LEU A 135 33.64 4.45 -49.45
N ALA A 136 33.72 4.26 -50.76
CA ALA A 136 34.71 3.39 -51.40
C ALA A 136 36.15 3.88 -51.18
N GLY A 137 36.39 5.18 -51.32
CA GLY A 137 37.70 5.78 -51.06
C GLY A 137 38.12 5.63 -49.60
N PHE A 138 37.21 5.90 -48.66
CA PHE A 138 37.45 5.74 -47.23
C PHE A 138 37.75 4.29 -46.85
N THR A 139 36.94 3.34 -47.34
CA THR A 139 37.15 1.91 -47.07
C THR A 139 38.47 1.40 -47.67
N ALA A 140 38.83 1.82 -48.89
CA ALA A 140 40.12 1.48 -49.50
C ALA A 140 41.30 2.04 -48.69
N LEU A 141 41.20 3.27 -48.19
CA LEU A 141 42.20 3.88 -47.31
C LEU A 141 42.37 3.08 -46.01
N CYS A 142 41.26 2.76 -45.34
CA CYS A 142 41.27 1.97 -44.10
C CYS A 142 41.90 0.59 -44.33
N VAL A 143 41.53 -0.12 -45.41
CA VAL A 143 42.09 -1.44 -45.74
C VAL A 143 43.57 -1.33 -46.12
N GLY A 144 43.97 -0.28 -46.85
CA GLY A 144 45.37 -0.02 -47.20
C GLY A 144 46.24 0.21 -45.96
N LEU A 145 45.79 1.06 -45.04
CA LEU A 145 46.47 1.30 -43.76
C LEU A 145 46.52 0.02 -42.93
N LEU A 146 45.41 -0.70 -42.79
CA LEU A 146 45.36 -1.95 -42.05
C LEU A 146 46.35 -2.96 -42.63
N ARG A 147 46.46 -3.06 -43.96
CA ARG A 147 47.42 -3.93 -44.65
C ARG A 147 48.87 -3.53 -44.42
N ILE A 148 49.17 -2.24 -44.29
CA ILE A 148 50.52 -1.74 -44.01
C ILE A 148 50.90 -2.02 -42.55
N PHE A 149 50.00 -1.77 -41.59
CA PHE A 149 50.25 -2.02 -40.18
C PHE A 149 50.26 -3.50 -39.79
N THR A 150 49.48 -4.35 -40.47
CA THR A 150 49.48 -5.81 -40.24
C THR A 150 50.59 -6.55 -40.97
N ARG A 151 51.31 -5.87 -41.88
CA ARG A 151 52.49 -6.45 -42.54
C ARG A 151 53.64 -6.53 -41.54
N SER A 152 53.78 -7.68 -40.88
CA SER A 152 54.93 -8.00 -40.04
C SER A 152 56.17 -8.25 -40.90
N GLY A 153 57.20 -7.41 -40.72
CA GLY A 153 58.51 -7.60 -41.33
C GLY A 153 59.44 -6.40 -41.11
N PHE A 154 60.64 -6.65 -40.61
CA PHE A 154 61.69 -5.62 -40.57
C PHE A 154 62.21 -5.38 -41.98
N VAL A 155 61.98 -4.19 -42.53
CA VAL A 155 62.35 -3.84 -43.92
C VAL A 155 63.86 -3.68 -44.07
N THR A 156 64.60 -3.41 -42.98
CA THR A 156 66.04 -3.17 -42.98
C THR A 156 66.79 -4.09 -42.00
N PRO A 157 67.96 -4.61 -42.36
CA PRO A 157 68.75 -5.47 -41.48
C PRO A 157 69.20 -4.76 -40.20
N ALA A 158 69.45 -3.44 -40.28
CA ALA A 158 69.84 -2.62 -39.14
C ALA A 158 68.75 -2.47 -38.07
N SER A 159 67.46 -2.55 -38.44
CA SER A 159 66.36 -2.49 -37.48
C SER A 159 66.16 -3.84 -36.79
N ALA A 160 66.29 -4.97 -37.49
CA ALA A 160 66.24 -6.31 -36.89
C ALA A 160 67.37 -6.57 -35.88
N GLY A 161 68.61 -6.17 -36.19
CA GLY A 161 69.74 -6.37 -35.27
C GLY A 161 69.64 -5.56 -33.98
N ARG A 162 68.95 -4.40 -33.99
CA ARG A 162 68.81 -3.53 -32.82
C ARG A 162 67.65 -3.93 -31.90
N THR A 163 66.54 -4.45 -32.44
CA THR A 163 65.42 -4.93 -31.61
C THR A 163 65.58 -6.36 -31.12
N LEU A 164 66.30 -7.22 -31.84
CA LEU A 164 66.51 -8.61 -31.43
C LEU A 164 67.85 -8.87 -30.72
N GLU A 165 68.73 -7.86 -30.60
CA GLU A 165 70.09 -7.97 -30.00
C GLU A 165 70.93 -9.15 -30.53
N LEU A 166 70.64 -9.64 -31.74
CA LEU A 166 71.31 -10.76 -32.37
C LEU A 166 72.04 -10.30 -33.65
N PRO A 167 73.27 -10.76 -33.91
CA PRO A 167 73.98 -10.42 -35.13
C PRO A 167 73.22 -10.96 -36.35
N VAL A 168 73.05 -10.13 -37.38
CA VAL A 168 72.35 -10.50 -38.61
C VAL A 168 73.23 -11.47 -39.40
N LEU A 169 72.90 -12.77 -39.35
CA LEU A 169 73.73 -13.84 -39.95
C LEU A 169 73.51 -14.02 -41.47
N ALA A 170 72.38 -13.58 -42.01
CA ALA A 170 72.12 -13.57 -43.45
C ALA A 170 71.01 -12.58 -43.82
N VAL A 171 71.13 -11.93 -44.98
CA VAL A 171 70.07 -11.10 -45.59
C VAL A 171 69.66 -11.77 -46.89
N ALA A 172 68.37 -12.06 -47.05
CA ALA A 172 67.86 -12.58 -48.31
C ALA A 172 67.89 -11.47 -49.37
N PRO A 173 68.41 -11.72 -50.58
CA PRO A 173 68.40 -10.73 -51.65
C PRO A 173 66.97 -10.36 -52.03
N LEU A 174 66.77 -9.07 -52.36
CA LEU A 174 65.48 -8.50 -52.73
C LEU A 174 64.84 -9.36 -53.85
N LYS A 175 63.68 -9.96 -53.57
CA LYS A 175 62.89 -10.64 -54.60
C LYS A 175 62.20 -9.58 -55.45
N THR A 176 62.82 -9.21 -56.56
CA THR A 176 62.20 -8.40 -57.61
C THR A 176 61.04 -9.21 -58.20
N ARG A 177 59.83 -8.66 -58.12
CA ARG A 177 58.68 -9.04 -58.93
C ARG A 177 58.21 -7.82 -59.68
#